data_AF-A0A7J8MX49-F1
#
_entry.id   AF-A0A7J8MX49-F1
#
_cell.length_a   1.000
_cell.length_b   1.000
_cell.length_c   1.000
_cell.angle_alpha   90.00
_cell.angle_beta   90.00
_cell.angle_gamma   90.00
#
_symmetry.space_group_name_H-M   'P 1'
#
loop_
_entity.id
_entity.type
_entity.pdbx_description
1 polymer ?
#
loop_
_entity_poly.entity_id
_entity_poly.type
_entity_poly.pdbx_seq_one_letter_code
_entity_poly.pdbx_strand_id
1 'polypeptide(L)'
;MEKSCTLLIHFDKGSPAIANEIKEALEGNDVSAKVDAMKKAIMLLLNGETLPQLFITIVRYVLPSEDHTVQKLLLLYLEIIEKTDAKGRVLPEMILICQNLRNNLQHPNEYIRGVTLRFLCRLNETEIIEPLIPSVLQNLEHRHPFIRRNAILAVMSIYKLPQGDQLLVDAPDMIEK
;
A
#
# COMPACT_ATOMS: atom_id res chain seq x y z
N MET A 1 20.55 -8.52 2.19
CA MET A 1 20.83 -8.33 0.74
C MET A 1 20.53 -6.88 0.43
N GLU A 2 21.50 -6.14 -0.11
CA GLU A 2 21.23 -4.80 -0.64
C GLU A 2 20.26 -4.90 -1.81
N LYS A 3 19.14 -4.18 -1.74
CA LYS A 3 18.16 -4.10 -2.83
C LYS A 3 18.80 -3.27 -3.95
N SER A 4 19.07 -3.89 -5.10
CA SER A 4 19.60 -3.21 -6.29
C SER A 4 18.63 -2.13 -6.77
N CYS A 5 19.06 -0.87 -6.79
CA CYS A 5 18.27 0.28 -7.23
C CYS A 5 18.81 0.82 -8.57
N THR A 6 18.00 0.81 -9.62
CA THR A 6 18.42 1.19 -10.99
C THR A 6 18.25 2.69 -11.27
N LEU A 7 17.66 3.46 -10.36
CA LEU A 7 17.34 4.87 -10.53
C LEU A 7 17.81 5.68 -9.31
N LEU A 8 18.79 6.56 -9.53
CA LEU A 8 19.26 7.52 -8.53
C LEU A 8 18.63 8.88 -8.82
N ILE A 9 17.67 9.31 -7.99
CA ILE A 9 17.10 10.65 -8.06
C ILE A 9 17.82 11.50 -7.03
N HIS A 10 18.57 12.50 -7.48
CA HIS A 10 19.18 13.45 -6.56
C HIS A 10 18.09 14.23 -5.82
N PHE A 11 18.06 14.07 -4.50
CA PHE A 11 17.26 14.85 -3.58
C PHE A 11 18.17 15.30 -2.44
N ASP A 12 18.02 16.55 -2.00
CA ASP A 12 18.80 17.03 -0.84
C ASP A 12 18.56 16.11 0.35
N LYS A 13 19.64 15.75 1.06
CA LYS A 13 19.55 14.91 2.25
C LYS A 13 18.52 15.51 3.21
N GLY A 14 17.63 14.67 3.74
CA GLY A 14 16.62 15.10 4.68
C GLY A 14 17.30 15.64 5.93
N SER A 15 17.05 16.91 6.18
CA SER A 15 17.36 17.53 7.46
C SER A 15 16.21 17.24 8.44
N PRO A 16 16.47 17.26 9.76
CA PRO A 16 15.39 17.20 10.75
C PRO A 16 14.32 18.28 10.55
N ALA A 17 14.67 19.43 9.97
CA ALA A 17 13.73 20.47 9.62
C ALA A 17 12.75 20.02 8.53
N ILE A 18 13.23 19.36 7.47
CA ILE A 18 12.37 18.83 6.39
C ILE A 18 11.39 17.79 6.94
N ALA A 19 11.83 16.91 7.85
CA ALA A 19 10.95 15.92 8.46
C ALA A 19 9.82 16.58 9.29
N ASN A 20 10.14 17.68 10.02
CA ASN A 20 9.14 18.44 10.76
C ASN A 20 8.17 19.19 9.84
N GLU A 21 8.67 19.82 8.77
CA GLU A 21 7.83 20.49 7.76
C GLU A 21 6.85 19.51 7.11
N ILE A 22 7.31 18.31 6.74
CA ILE A 22 6.45 17.25 6.19
C ILE A 22 5.39 16.89 7.23
N LYS A 23 5.79 16.67 8.48
CA LYS A 23 4.85 16.32 9.55
C LYS A 23 3.76 17.38 9.73
N GLU A 24 4.14 18.65 9.83
CA GLU A 24 3.19 19.76 9.99
C GLU A 24 2.23 19.87 8.79
N ALA A 25 2.75 19.71 7.57
CA ALA A 25 1.92 19.72 6.36
C ALA A 25 0.93 18.54 6.30
N LEU A 26 1.33 17.36 6.79
CA LEU A 26 0.45 16.19 6.87
C LEU A 26 -0.64 16.35 7.95
N GLU A 27 -0.33 17.02 9.06
CA GLU A 27 -1.27 17.31 10.15
C GLU A 27 -2.31 18.38 9.78
N GLY A 28 -1.96 19.26 8.84
CA GLY A 28 -2.87 20.27 8.29
C GLY A 28 -4.06 19.69 7.54
N ASN A 29 -4.98 20.55 7.11
CA ASN A 29 -6.17 20.16 6.34
C ASN A 29 -6.06 20.47 4.84
N ASP A 30 -5.01 21.16 4.41
CA ASP A 30 -4.80 21.48 2.99
C ASP A 30 -4.37 20.24 2.19
N VAL A 31 -5.20 19.85 1.23
CA VAL A 31 -4.95 18.68 0.37
C VAL A 31 -3.73 18.90 -0.52
N SER A 32 -3.50 20.11 -1.02
CA SER A 32 -2.34 20.40 -1.87
C SER A 32 -1.04 20.23 -1.09
N ALA A 33 -0.97 20.81 0.11
CA ALA A 33 0.16 20.63 1.02
C ALA A 33 0.38 19.15 1.38
N LYS A 34 -0.69 18.37 1.64
CA LYS A 34 -0.58 16.92 1.89
C LYS A 34 0.00 16.16 0.70
N VAL A 35 -0.44 16.47 -0.50
CA VAL A 35 0.06 15.85 -1.73
C VAL A 35 1.56 16.10 -1.88
N ASP A 36 2.02 17.33 -1.69
CA ASP A 36 3.43 17.66 -1.81
C ASP A 36 4.27 17.09 -0.66
N ALA A 37 3.73 17.08 0.56
CA ALA A 37 4.35 16.44 1.72
C ALA A 37 4.51 14.91 1.51
N MET A 38 3.50 14.24 0.97
CA MET A 38 3.56 12.81 0.64
C MET A 38 4.60 12.52 -0.45
N LYS A 39 4.67 13.34 -1.50
CA LYS A 39 5.74 13.21 -2.53
C LYS A 39 7.13 13.34 -1.89
N LYS A 40 7.33 14.35 -1.03
CA LYS A 40 8.60 14.55 -0.30
C LYS A 40 8.94 13.35 0.58
N ALA A 41 7.97 12.82 1.33
CA ALA A 41 8.16 11.65 2.18
C ALA A 41 8.59 10.42 1.37
N ILE A 42 7.97 10.18 0.21
CA ILE A 42 8.33 9.08 -0.70
C ILE A 42 9.75 9.29 -1.25
N MET A 43 10.11 10.50 -1.66
CA MET A 43 11.45 10.80 -2.18
C MET A 43 12.54 10.58 -1.13
N LEU A 44 12.32 10.99 0.12
CA LEU A 44 13.26 10.73 1.22
C LEU A 44 13.43 9.23 1.46
N LEU A 45 12.33 8.49 1.48
CA LEU A 45 12.37 7.04 1.69
C LEU A 45 13.09 6.30 0.55
N LEU A 46 12.89 6.70 -0.71
CA LEU A 46 13.60 6.15 -1.86
C LEU A 46 15.11 6.44 -1.83
N ASN A 47 15.52 7.54 -1.19
CA ASN A 47 16.93 7.87 -0.97
C ASN A 47 17.55 7.13 0.23
N GLY A 48 16.80 6.22 0.87
CA GLY A 48 17.26 5.42 1.99
C GLY A 48 17.08 6.09 3.36
N GLU A 49 16.43 7.24 3.44
CA GLU A 49 16.15 7.89 4.71
C GLU A 49 14.88 7.34 5.35
N THR A 50 15.05 6.63 6.47
CA THR A 50 13.93 6.12 7.25
C THR A 50 13.50 7.14 8.30
N LEU A 51 12.23 7.55 8.27
CA LEU A 51 11.63 8.46 9.24
C LEU A 51 10.45 7.77 9.94
N PRO A 52 10.68 6.92 10.97
CA PRO A 52 9.62 6.16 11.64
C PRO A 52 8.52 7.04 12.23
N GLN A 53 8.86 8.26 12.67
CA GLN A 53 7.88 9.21 13.22
C GLN A 53 6.85 9.67 12.17
N LEU A 54 7.24 9.73 10.89
CA LEU A 54 6.31 10.07 9.82
C LEU A 54 5.26 8.98 9.59
N PHE A 55 5.60 7.72 9.84
CA PHE A 55 4.67 6.61 9.64
C PHE A 55 3.42 6.78 10.52
N ILE A 56 3.60 7.12 11.80
CA ILE A 56 2.48 7.37 12.72
C ILE A 56 1.62 8.56 12.25
N THR A 57 2.26 9.64 11.80
CA THR A 57 1.55 10.81 11.25
C THR A 57 0.76 10.44 9.99
N ILE A 58 1.33 9.64 9.09
CA ILE A 58 0.66 9.17 7.87
C ILE A 58 -0.55 8.30 8.22
N VAL A 59 -0.39 7.33 9.13
CA VAL A 59 -1.51 6.49 9.58
C VAL A 59 -2.63 7.32 10.20
N ARG A 60 -2.32 8.39 10.94
CA ARG A 60 -3.33 9.24 11.57
C ARG A 60 -4.01 10.22 10.62
N TYR A 61 -3.27 10.90 9.74
CA TYR A 61 -3.77 12.07 9.00
C TYR A 61 -3.89 11.88 7.49
N VAL A 62 -3.28 10.82 6.93
CA VAL A 62 -3.28 10.51 5.49
C VAL A 62 -4.18 9.31 5.20
N LEU A 63 -4.10 8.24 6.00
CA LEU A 63 -4.94 7.05 5.86
C LEU A 63 -6.46 7.36 5.78
N PRO A 64 -7.04 8.27 6.61
CA PRO A 64 -8.45 8.59 6.53
C PRO A 64 -8.81 9.60 5.43
N SER A 65 -7.86 10.07 4.61
CA SER A 65 -8.14 11.07 3.58
C SER A 65 -9.04 10.51 2.48
N GLU A 66 -10.07 11.27 2.08
CA GLU A 66 -10.94 10.90 0.96
C GLU A 66 -10.35 11.29 -0.42
N ASP A 67 -9.28 12.09 -0.44
CA ASP A 67 -8.66 12.54 -1.69
C ASP A 67 -7.96 11.38 -2.41
N HIS A 68 -8.35 11.16 -3.67
CA HIS A 68 -7.84 10.05 -4.48
C HIS A 68 -6.34 10.16 -4.79
N THR A 69 -5.78 11.38 -4.87
CA THR A 69 -4.35 11.60 -5.13
C THR A 69 -3.55 11.25 -3.88
N VAL A 70 -4.01 11.68 -2.71
CA VAL A 70 -3.43 11.35 -1.42
C VAL A 70 -3.47 9.84 -1.18
N GLN A 71 -4.61 9.18 -1.42
CA GLN A 71 -4.73 7.72 -1.31
C GLN A 71 -3.79 6.97 -2.26
N LYS A 72 -3.61 7.46 -3.50
CA LYS A 72 -2.66 6.87 -4.44
C LYS A 72 -1.21 7.00 -3.94
N LEU A 73 -0.83 8.16 -3.40
CA LEU A 73 0.49 8.38 -2.83
C LEU A 73 0.70 7.55 -1.57
N LEU A 74 -0.34 7.35 -0.75
CA LEU A 74 -0.30 6.46 0.40
C LEU A 74 0.05 5.03 -0.02
N LEU A 75 -0.61 4.48 -1.06
CA LEU A 75 -0.28 3.13 -1.54
C LEU A 75 1.16 3.01 -2.03
N LEU A 76 1.69 4.04 -2.72
CA LEU A 76 3.10 4.08 -3.13
C LEU A 76 4.06 4.11 -1.93
N TYR A 77 3.73 4.93 -0.92
CA TYR A 77 4.50 4.97 0.32
C TYR A 77 4.50 3.61 1.04
N LEU A 78 3.32 2.99 1.15
CA LEU A 78 3.15 1.66 1.74
C LEU A 78 3.92 0.57 1.00
N GLU A 79 4.11 0.69 -0.32
CA GLU A 79 4.89 -0.27 -1.11
C GLU A 79 6.37 -0.29 -0.66
N ILE A 80 6.92 0.87 -0.30
CA ILE A 80 8.35 1.06 -0.05
C ILE A 80 8.74 0.77 1.40
N ILE A 81 7.87 1.06 2.38
CA ILE A 81 8.21 0.88 3.79
C ILE A 81 8.37 -0.60 4.19
N GLU A 82 9.23 -0.82 5.18
CA GLU A 82 9.32 -2.10 5.90
C GLU A 82 8.08 -2.26 6.80
N LYS A 83 7.36 -3.37 6.63
CA LYS A 83 6.06 -3.64 7.29
C LYS A 83 6.20 -4.49 8.55
N THR A 84 7.42 -4.89 8.88
CA THR A 84 7.75 -5.75 10.00
C THR A 84 8.73 -5.06 10.95
N ASP A 85 8.66 -5.42 12.23
CA ASP A 85 9.65 -5.06 13.24
C ASP A 85 10.99 -5.78 13.01
N ALA A 86 12.01 -5.44 13.81
CA ALA A 86 13.32 -6.08 13.75
C ALA A 86 13.30 -7.59 14.07
N LYS A 87 12.18 -8.13 14.59
CA LYS A 87 11.98 -9.55 14.87
C LYS A 87 11.18 -10.25 13.76
N GLY A 88 10.80 -9.54 12.70
CA GLY A 88 10.02 -10.07 11.59
C GLY A 88 8.51 -10.14 11.84
N ARG A 89 8.00 -9.51 12.90
CA ARG A 89 6.55 -9.46 13.18
C ARG A 89 5.93 -8.24 12.53
N VAL A 90 4.72 -8.38 12.00
CA VAL A 90 4.00 -7.26 11.37
C VAL A 90 3.76 -6.11 12.36
N LEU A 91 3.93 -4.87 11.90
CA LEU A 91 3.71 -3.68 12.72
C LEU A 91 2.23 -3.58 13.15
N PRO A 92 1.91 -3.24 14.40
CA PRO A 92 0.52 -3.14 14.87
C PRO A 92 -0.36 -2.17 14.05
N GLU A 93 0.23 -1.10 13.52
CA GLU A 93 -0.44 -0.12 12.67
C GLU A 93 -0.96 -0.73 11.35
N MET A 94 -0.39 -1.87 10.92
CA MET A 94 -0.87 -2.58 9.73
C MET A 94 -2.30 -3.08 9.89
N ILE A 95 -2.80 -3.24 11.12
CA ILE A 95 -4.22 -3.58 11.36
C ILE A 95 -5.14 -2.50 10.76
N LEU A 96 -4.83 -1.23 10.97
CA LEU A 96 -5.60 -0.11 10.41
C LEU A 96 -5.48 -0.04 8.89
N ILE A 97 -4.27 -0.30 8.37
CA ILE A 97 -4.01 -0.34 6.94
C ILE A 97 -4.78 -1.49 6.28
N CYS A 98 -4.79 -2.69 6.87
CA CYS A 98 -5.58 -3.84 6.39
C CYS A 98 -7.06 -3.49 6.31
N GLN A 99 -7.61 -2.83 7.33
CA GLN A 99 -9.01 -2.40 7.32
C GLN A 99 -9.28 -1.40 6.18
N ASN A 100 -8.38 -0.42 5.98
CA ASN A 100 -8.49 0.53 4.86
C ASN A 100 -8.41 -0.17 3.50
N LEU A 101 -7.46 -1.08 3.31
CA LEU A 101 -7.31 -1.86 2.06
C LEU A 101 -8.55 -2.70 1.78
N ARG A 102 -9.12 -3.36 2.80
CA ARG A 102 -10.37 -4.11 2.68
C ARG A 102 -11.52 -3.21 2.21
N ASN A 103 -11.65 -2.02 2.81
CA ASN A 103 -12.66 -1.04 2.41
C ASN A 103 -12.43 -0.60 0.95
N ASN A 104 -11.19 -0.36 0.55
CA ASN A 104 -10.84 0.02 -0.82
C ASN A 104 -11.17 -1.05 -1.85
N LEU A 105 -11.00 -2.34 -1.52
CA LEU A 105 -11.39 -3.47 -2.39
C LEU A 105 -12.92 -3.58 -2.59
N GLN A 106 -13.70 -2.99 -1.69
CA GLN A 106 -15.17 -2.94 -1.76
C GLN A 106 -15.72 -1.57 -2.15
N HIS A 107 -14.83 -0.61 -2.45
CA HIS A 107 -15.20 0.78 -2.72
C HIS A 107 -16.06 0.92 -3.99
N PRO A 108 -17.10 1.78 -4.04
CA PRO A 108 -17.95 1.94 -5.22
C PRO A 108 -17.18 2.36 -6.49
N ASN A 109 -16.10 3.14 -6.32
CA ASN A 109 -15.21 3.56 -7.41
C ASN A 109 -14.29 2.42 -7.89
N GLU A 110 -14.46 1.98 -9.13
CA GLU A 110 -13.66 0.93 -9.76
C GLU A 110 -12.16 1.29 -9.85
N TYR A 111 -11.81 2.57 -9.99
CA TYR A 111 -10.40 2.97 -10.01
C TYR A 111 -9.71 2.66 -8.68
N ILE A 112 -10.35 2.96 -7.55
CA ILE A 112 -9.79 2.69 -6.21
C ILE A 112 -9.60 1.19 -5.99
N ARG A 113 -10.61 0.37 -6.33
CA ARG A 113 -10.49 -1.09 -6.30
C ARG A 113 -9.32 -1.59 -7.14
N GLY A 114 -9.23 -1.14 -8.38
CA GLY A 114 -8.20 -1.58 -9.33
C GLY A 114 -6.79 -1.17 -8.93
N VAL A 115 -6.58 0.04 -8.40
CA VAL A 115 -5.28 0.46 -7.87
C VAL A 115 -4.90 -0.36 -6.64
N THR A 116 -5.86 -0.63 -5.76
CA THR A 116 -5.64 -1.45 -4.55
C THR A 116 -5.25 -2.88 -4.93
N LEU A 117 -5.95 -3.51 -5.88
CA LEU A 117 -5.60 -4.84 -6.39
C LEU A 117 -4.17 -4.88 -6.97
N ARG A 118 -3.74 -3.83 -7.69
CA ARG A 118 -2.36 -3.73 -8.18
C ARG A 118 -1.35 -3.61 -7.04
N PHE A 119 -1.68 -2.84 -6.01
CA PHE A 119 -0.83 -2.72 -4.82
C PHE A 119 -0.66 -4.06 -4.11
N LEU A 120 -1.70 -4.89 -4.01
CA LEU A 120 -1.59 -6.23 -3.42
C LEU A 120 -0.61 -7.16 -4.16
N CYS A 121 -0.37 -6.93 -5.46
CA CYS A 121 0.64 -7.67 -6.22
C CYS A 121 2.08 -7.39 -5.75
N ARG A 122 2.28 -6.39 -4.89
CA ARG A 122 3.60 -5.95 -4.38
C ARG A 122 3.81 -6.27 -2.90
N LEU A 123 2.81 -6.85 -2.24
CA LEU A 123 2.90 -7.26 -0.84
C LEU A 123 3.46 -8.67 -0.71
N ASN A 124 4.28 -8.88 0.32
CA ASN A 124 4.89 -10.18 0.60
C ASN A 124 4.46 -10.76 1.96
N GLU A 125 3.88 -9.93 2.82
CA GLU A 125 3.52 -10.26 4.19
C GLU A 125 2.16 -10.99 4.20
N THR A 126 2.21 -12.31 4.34
CA THR A 126 1.02 -13.18 4.31
C THR A 126 -0.02 -12.80 5.37
N GLU A 127 0.41 -12.42 6.57
CA GLU A 127 -0.48 -11.97 7.66
C GLU A 127 -1.30 -10.71 7.29
N ILE A 128 -0.79 -9.85 6.40
CA ILE A 128 -1.53 -8.68 5.89
C ILE A 128 -2.50 -9.09 4.78
N ILE A 129 -2.11 -10.07 3.96
CA ILE A 129 -2.86 -10.48 2.76
C ILE A 129 -4.03 -11.40 3.11
N GLU A 130 -3.84 -12.35 4.02
CA GLU A 130 -4.84 -13.33 4.46
C GLU A 130 -6.22 -12.70 4.76
N PRO A 131 -6.33 -11.63 5.56
CA PRO A 131 -7.64 -11.00 5.84
C PRO A 131 -8.28 -10.33 4.61
N LEU A 132 -7.55 -10.13 3.52
CA LEU A 132 -8.03 -9.46 2.30
C LEU A 132 -8.51 -10.45 1.23
N ILE A 133 -8.10 -11.73 1.31
CA ILE A 133 -8.39 -12.77 0.32
C ILE A 133 -9.88 -12.84 -0.08
N PRO A 134 -10.86 -12.86 0.85
CA PRO A 134 -12.27 -12.93 0.48
C PRO A 134 -12.70 -11.74 -0.40
N SER A 135 -12.19 -10.53 -0.12
CA SER A 135 -12.48 -9.34 -0.92
C SER A 135 -11.77 -9.37 -2.27
N VAL A 136 -10.57 -9.95 -2.36
CA VAL A 136 -9.88 -10.15 -3.64
C VAL A 136 -10.65 -11.12 -4.55
N LEU A 137 -11.07 -12.26 -4.00
CA LEU A 137 -11.84 -13.27 -4.74
C LEU A 137 -13.18 -12.74 -5.22
N GLN A 138 -13.90 -11.96 -4.40
CA GLN A 138 -15.14 -11.30 -4.82
C GLN A 138 -14.95 -10.39 -6.06
N ASN A 139 -13.76 -9.80 -6.22
CA ASN A 139 -13.47 -8.93 -7.37
C ASN A 139 -13.19 -9.71 -8.68
N LEU A 140 -13.03 -11.04 -8.64
CA LEU A 140 -12.96 -11.88 -9.85
C LEU A 140 -14.28 -11.87 -10.62
N GLU A 141 -15.41 -11.79 -9.92
CA GLU A 141 -16.76 -11.77 -10.52
C GLU A 141 -17.28 -10.35 -10.78
N HIS A 142 -16.43 -9.32 -10.61
CA HIS A 142 -16.85 -7.94 -10.76
C HIS A 142 -17.34 -7.65 -12.19
N ARG A 143 -18.40 -6.84 -12.32
CA ARG A 143 -19.01 -6.48 -13.61
C ARG A 143 -18.03 -5.86 -14.61
N HIS A 144 -17.07 -5.08 -14.10
CA HIS A 144 -16.16 -4.28 -14.92
C HIS A 144 -14.86 -5.05 -15.25
N PRO A 145 -14.50 -5.23 -16.55
CA PRO A 145 -13.32 -6.01 -16.95
C PRO A 145 -11.99 -5.55 -16.36
N PHE A 146 -11.79 -4.22 -16.23
CA PHE A 146 -10.61 -3.65 -15.55
C PHE A 146 -10.40 -4.24 -14.14
N ILE A 147 -11.47 -4.44 -13.36
CA ILE A 147 -11.35 -5.02 -12.02
C ILE A 147 -10.96 -6.48 -12.10
N ARG A 148 -11.68 -7.27 -12.91
CA ARG A 148 -11.40 -8.70 -13.07
C ARG A 148 -9.96 -8.96 -13.48
N ARG A 149 -9.44 -8.20 -14.47
CA ARG A 149 -8.03 -8.29 -14.89
C ARG A 149 -7.07 -8.04 -13.74
N ASN A 150 -7.29 -6.99 -12.92
CA ASN A 150 -6.40 -6.71 -11.79
C ASN A 150 -6.59 -7.74 -10.66
N ALA A 151 -7.79 -8.29 -10.46
CA ALA A 151 -8.06 -9.34 -9.49
C ALA A 151 -7.32 -10.63 -9.84
N ILE A 152 -7.35 -11.05 -11.11
CA ILE A 152 -6.58 -12.20 -11.60
C ILE A 152 -5.08 -11.99 -11.35
N LEU A 153 -4.54 -10.81 -11.66
CA LEU A 153 -3.13 -10.50 -11.39
C LEU A 153 -2.80 -10.57 -9.89
N ALA A 154 -3.68 -10.05 -9.03
CA ALA A 154 -3.52 -10.11 -7.58
C ALA A 154 -3.51 -11.56 -7.08
N VAL A 155 -4.48 -12.38 -7.51
CA VAL A 155 -4.55 -13.81 -7.15
C VAL A 155 -3.30 -14.54 -7.61
N MET A 156 -2.86 -14.35 -8.86
CA MET A 156 -1.61 -14.94 -9.37
C MET A 156 -0.38 -14.52 -8.56
N SER A 157 -0.33 -13.28 -8.07
CA SER A 157 0.78 -12.79 -7.26
C SER A 157 0.76 -13.39 -5.85
N ILE A 158 -0.42 -13.46 -5.23
CA ILE A 158 -0.61 -14.06 -3.89
C ILE A 158 -0.29 -15.55 -3.92
N TYR A 159 -0.71 -16.27 -4.99
CA TYR A 159 -0.43 -17.69 -5.14
C TYR A 159 1.07 -18.02 -5.21
N LYS A 160 1.90 -17.07 -5.66
CA LYS A 160 3.36 -17.22 -5.73
C LYS A 160 4.07 -16.95 -4.39
N LEU A 161 3.36 -16.47 -3.37
CA LEU A 161 3.95 -16.23 -2.05
C LEU A 161 4.19 -17.56 -1.33
N PRO A 162 5.09 -17.59 -0.33
CA PRO A 162 5.21 -18.75 0.55
C PRO A 162 3.84 -19.07 1.19
N GLN A 163 3.39 -20.32 1.07
CA GLN A 163 2.06 -20.78 1.53
C GLN A 163 0.86 -20.18 0.77
N GLY A 164 1.09 -19.56 -0.40
CA GLY A 164 0.03 -18.98 -1.24
C GLY A 164 -1.00 -20.01 -1.72
N ASP A 165 -0.60 -21.26 -1.90
CA ASP A 165 -1.45 -22.40 -2.25
C ASP A 165 -2.46 -22.75 -1.14
N GLN A 166 -2.04 -22.67 0.12
CA GLN A 166 -2.91 -22.89 1.29
C GLN A 166 -3.88 -21.73 1.51
N LEU A 167 -3.44 -20.52 1.18
CA LEU A 167 -4.25 -19.30 1.27
C LEU A 167 -5.34 -19.24 0.18
N LEU A 168 -5.11 -19.90 -0.95
CA LEU A 168 -5.94 -19.80 -2.16
C LEU A 168 -6.29 -21.19 -2.72
N VAL A 169 -6.82 -22.07 -1.86
CA VAL A 169 -7.13 -23.47 -2.21
C VAL A 169 -8.05 -23.57 -3.44
N ASP A 170 -9.10 -22.74 -3.50
CA ASP A 170 -10.10 -22.78 -4.58
C ASP A 170 -9.80 -21.83 -5.75
N ALA A 171 -8.71 -21.07 -5.69
CA ALA A 171 -8.44 -20.01 -6.67
C ALA A 171 -8.23 -20.49 -8.12
N PRO A 172 -7.57 -21.65 -8.38
CA PRO A 172 -7.44 -22.18 -9.74
C PRO A 172 -8.82 -22.39 -10.41
N ASP A 173 -9.75 -23.02 -9.71
CA ASP A 173 -11.10 -23.32 -10.21
C ASP A 173 -11.94 -22.04 -10.42
N MET A 174 -11.65 -20.97 -9.67
CA MET A 174 -12.33 -19.69 -9.82
C MET A 174 -11.84 -18.85 -11.01
N ILE A 175 -10.57 -19.02 -11.44
CA ILE A 175 -10.01 -18.28 -12.59
C ILE A 175 -10.42 -18.91 -13.92
N GLU A 176 -10.70 -20.21 -13.96
CA GLU A 176 -11.07 -20.93 -15.18
C GLU A 176 -12.53 -20.68 -15.64
N LYS A 177 -13.37 -20.06 -14.80
CA LYS A 177 -14.76 -19.69 -15.12
C LYS A 177 -14.86 -18.38 -15.92
#